data_AF-A0A5R8MN03-F1
#
_entry.id   AF-A0A5R8MN03-F1
#
_cell.length_a   1.000
_cell.length_b   1.000
_cell.length_c   1.000
_cell.angle_alpha   90.00
_cell.angle_beta   90.00
_cell.angle_gamma   90.00
#
_symmetry.space_group_name_H-M   'P 1'
#
loop_
_entity.id
_entity.type
_entity.pdbx_description
1 polymer ?
#
loop_
_entity_poly.entity_id
_entity_poly.type
_entity_poly.pdbx_seq_one_letter_code
_entity_poly.pdbx_strand_id
1 'polypeptide(L)'
;MAEQHSQGRDGVGDEAAPADFAATVERLEQLVERLESGELSLEGSLAAFEQGVRLTRDAQRRLDEAELRVRTLTEGEAGGVDLQPFVAPPAEDDGER
;
A
#
# COMPACT_ATOMS: atom_id res chain seq x y z
N MET A 1 34.16 40.80 4.02
CA MET A 1 33.46 40.28 5.21
C MET A 1 32.02 40.10 4.76
N ALA A 2 31.70 38.96 4.15
CA ALA A 2 31.25 37.74 4.84
C ALA A 2 29.88 38.03 5.49
N GLU A 3 28.77 37.38 5.15
CA GLU A 3 28.60 35.97 4.79
C GLU A 3 27.43 35.78 3.81
N GLN A 4 27.70 35.02 2.75
CA GLN A 4 26.70 34.24 2.03
C GLN A 4 26.62 32.90 2.76
N HIS A 5 25.51 32.60 3.42
CA HIS A 5 25.16 31.28 3.96
C HIS A 5 23.62 31.27 4.09
N SER A 6 22.87 30.25 3.73
CA SER A 6 23.15 28.98 3.06
C SER A 6 21.78 28.43 2.65
N GLN A 7 21.73 27.76 1.50
CA GLN A 7 20.63 26.91 1.08
C GLN A 7 19.99 26.12 2.24
N GLY A 8 18.66 26.01 2.21
CA GLY A 8 17.88 25.00 2.92
C GLY A 8 16.68 24.61 2.07
N ARG A 9 16.94 24.25 0.80
CA ARG A 9 15.99 23.49 -0.02
C ARG A 9 16.33 22.01 0.18
N ASP A 10 15.73 21.42 1.20
CA ASP A 10 15.62 19.97 1.37
C ASP A 10 14.21 19.76 1.95
N GLY A 11 13.18 19.46 1.18
CA GLY A 11 13.17 18.36 0.21
C GLY A 11 12.94 17.04 0.95
N VAL A 12 11.83 16.91 1.69
CA VAL A 12 11.33 15.58 2.07
C VAL A 12 9.98 15.42 1.40
N GLY A 13 10.02 14.86 0.20
CA GLY A 13 8.84 14.47 -0.53
C GLY A 13 8.17 13.29 0.18
N ASP A 14 7.06 13.57 0.84
CA ASP A 14 6.13 12.54 1.35
C ASP A 14 4.67 12.90 1.07
N GLU A 15 4.39 13.83 0.14
CA GLU A 15 3.01 14.20 -0.20
C GLU A 15 2.34 13.19 -1.16
N ALA A 16 3.13 12.31 -1.78
CA ALA A 16 2.63 11.31 -2.74
C ALA A 16 2.27 9.95 -2.12
N ALA A 17 2.79 9.61 -0.93
CA ALA A 17 2.63 8.28 -0.33
C ALA A 17 1.21 7.98 0.17
N PRO A 18 0.54 8.86 0.96
CA PRO A 18 -0.80 8.55 1.46
C PRO A 18 -1.87 8.60 0.36
N ALA A 19 -1.72 9.50 -0.61
CA ALA A 19 -2.64 9.63 -1.74
C ALA A 19 -2.61 8.39 -2.66
N ASP A 20 -1.43 7.80 -2.88
CA ASP A 20 -1.28 6.69 -3.82
C ASP A 20 -1.71 5.33 -3.21
N PHE A 21 -1.56 5.14 -1.90
CA PHE A 21 -2.16 3.97 -1.21
C PHE A 21 -3.69 4.06 -1.17
N ALA A 22 -4.25 5.20 -0.76
CA ALA A 22 -5.70 5.40 -0.73
C ALA A 22 -6.33 5.20 -2.12
N ALA A 23 -5.69 5.72 -3.18
CA ALA A 23 -6.12 5.49 -4.56
C ALA A 23 -6.01 4.01 -5.00
N THR A 24 -5.07 3.25 -4.44
CA THR A 24 -4.95 1.81 -4.70
C THR A 24 -6.11 1.03 -4.07
N VAL A 25 -6.48 1.39 -2.84
CA VAL A 25 -7.64 0.82 -2.14
C VAL A 25 -8.94 1.15 -2.87
N GLU A 26 -9.14 2.41 -3.27
CA GLU A 26 -10.33 2.84 -4.02
C GLU A 26 -10.48 2.05 -5.34
N ARG A 27 -9.38 1.81 -6.07
CA ARG A 27 -9.40 0.99 -7.29
C ARG A 27 -9.75 -0.47 -7.01
N LEU A 28 -9.32 -1.02 -5.88
CA LEU A 28 -9.68 -2.37 -5.46
C LEU A 28 -11.17 -2.47 -5.16
N GLU A 29 -11.73 -1.50 -4.44
CA GLU A 29 -13.17 -1.43 -4.13
C GLU A 29 -14.00 -1.39 -5.42
N GLN A 30 -13.63 -0.51 -6.37
CA GLN A 30 -14.31 -0.44 -7.67
C GLN A 30 -14.20 -1.74 -8.48
N LEU A 31 -13.09 -2.46 -8.36
CA LEU A 31 -12.91 -3.76 -9.02
C LEU A 31 -13.81 -4.84 -8.39
N VAL A 32 -13.91 -4.85 -7.07
CA VAL A 32 -14.79 -5.77 -6.33
C VAL A 32 -16.25 -5.48 -6.69
N GLU A 33 -16.70 -4.24 -6.65
CA GLU A 33 -18.06 -3.86 -7.06
C GLU A 33 -18.40 -4.34 -8.47
N ARG A 34 -17.45 -4.19 -9.41
CA ARG A 34 -17.63 -4.66 -10.79
C ARG A 34 -17.69 -6.19 -10.89
N LEU A 35 -16.89 -6.91 -10.11
CA LEU A 35 -16.94 -8.38 -10.07
C LEU A 35 -18.26 -8.87 -9.47
N GLU A 36 -18.74 -8.21 -8.41
CA GLU A 36 -19.99 -8.54 -7.72
C GLU A 36 -21.24 -8.17 -8.53
N SER A 37 -21.15 -7.19 -9.44
CA SER A 37 -22.26 -6.79 -10.31
C SER A 37 -22.76 -7.93 -11.22
N GLY A 38 -21.90 -8.90 -11.54
CA GLY A 38 -22.22 -9.99 -12.47
C GLY A 38 -22.37 -9.57 -13.94
N GLU A 39 -22.09 -8.31 -14.28
CA GLU A 39 -22.23 -7.79 -15.65
C GLU A 39 -21.03 -8.10 -16.55
N LEU A 40 -19.93 -8.61 -15.97
CA LEU A 40 -18.71 -8.94 -16.70
C LEU A 40 -18.83 -10.28 -17.43
N SER A 41 -18.33 -10.31 -18.66
CA SER A 41 -18.05 -11.58 -19.34
C SER A 41 -16.96 -12.35 -18.59
N LEU A 42 -16.84 -13.66 -18.83
CA LEU A 42 -15.78 -14.48 -18.23
C LEU A 42 -14.38 -13.88 -18.43
N GLU A 43 -14.08 -13.41 -19.64
CA GLU A 43 -12.81 -12.76 -19.97
C GLU A 43 -12.64 -11.43 -19.20
N GLY A 44 -13.73 -10.65 -19.07
CA GLY A 44 -13.74 -9.43 -18.28
C GLY A 44 -13.50 -9.69 -16.79
N SER A 45 -14.10 -10.74 -16.23
CA SER A 45 -13.91 -11.16 -14.84
C SER A 45 -12.47 -11.63 -14.58
N LEU A 46 -11.87 -12.37 -15.52
CA LEU A 46 -10.47 -12.79 -15.43
C LEU A 46 -9.52 -11.58 -15.47
N ALA A 47 -9.76 -10.63 -16.36
CA ALA A 47 -8.97 -9.41 -16.44
C ALA A 47 -9.10 -8.55 -15.17
N ALA A 48 -10.31 -8.41 -14.64
CA ALA A 48 -10.57 -7.72 -13.38
C ALA A 48 -9.85 -8.38 -12.20
N PHE A 49 -9.92 -9.72 -12.11
CA PHE A 49 -9.21 -10.49 -11.09
C PHE A 49 -7.68 -10.30 -11.17
N GLU A 50 -7.10 -10.39 -12.36
CA GLU A 50 -5.66 -10.14 -12.54
C GLU A 50 -5.25 -8.72 -12.11
N GLN A 51 -6.07 -7.72 -12.42
CA GLN A 51 -5.83 -6.35 -11.98
C GLN A 51 -5.90 -6.25 -10.44
N GLY A 52 -6.89 -6.88 -9.81
CA GLY A 52 -6.99 -6.96 -8.36
C GLY A 52 -5.74 -7.55 -7.71
N VAL A 53 -5.25 -8.70 -8.22
CA VAL A 53 -4.01 -9.34 -7.73
C VAL A 53 -2.80 -8.40 -7.84
N ARG A 54 -2.67 -7.65 -8.93
CA ARG A 54 -1.57 -6.69 -9.10
C ARG A 54 -1.66 -5.54 -8.11
N LEU A 55 -2.85 -4.95 -7.93
CA LEU A 55 -3.08 -3.85 -7.00
C LEU A 55 -2.82 -4.28 -5.56
N THR A 56 -3.28 -5.47 -5.14
CA THR A 56 -3.01 -6.00 -3.80
C THR A 56 -1.52 -6.18 -3.55
N ARG A 57 -0.76 -6.73 -4.52
CA ARG A 57 0.70 -6.86 -4.39
C ARG A 57 1.40 -5.52 -4.28
N ASP A 58 0.94 -4.53 -5.04
CA ASP A 58 1.48 -3.17 -4.99
C ASP A 58 1.22 -2.51 -3.63
N ALA A 59 0.00 -2.66 -3.10
CA ALA A 59 -0.39 -2.19 -1.78
C ALA A 59 0.48 -2.80 -0.67
N GLN A 60 0.69 -4.12 -0.69
CA GLN A 60 1.54 -4.81 0.29
C GLN A 60 2.98 -4.29 0.25
N ARG A 61 3.57 -4.17 -0.95
CA ARG A 61 4.94 -3.64 -1.07
C ARG A 61 5.08 -2.24 -0.46
N ARG A 62 4.08 -1.38 -0.64
CA ARG A 62 4.09 -0.03 -0.06
C ARG A 62 3.98 -0.04 1.46
N LEU A 63 3.16 -0.94 2.01
CA LEU A 63 3.06 -1.13 3.45
C LEU A 63 4.40 -1.61 4.02
N ASP A 64 5.07 -2.57 3.36
CA ASP A 64 6.41 -3.03 3.75
C ASP A 64 7.43 -1.89 3.74
N GLU A 65 7.43 -1.05 2.70
CA GLU A 65 8.29 0.13 2.61
C GLU A 65 8.01 1.15 3.73
N ALA A 66 6.73 1.40 4.03
CA ALA A 66 6.32 2.30 5.10
C ALA A 66 6.75 1.75 6.47
N GLU A 67 6.57 0.45 6.72
CA GLU A 67 7.00 -0.21 7.95
C GLU A 67 8.52 -0.09 8.14
N LEU A 68 9.31 -0.31 7.08
CA LEU A 68 10.77 -0.17 7.14
C LEU A 68 11.20 1.27 7.47
N ARG A 69 10.51 2.27 6.91
CA ARG A 69 10.77 3.68 7.22
C ARG A 69 10.46 3.98 8.68
N VAL A 70 9.30 3.55 9.18
CA VAL A 70 8.91 3.70 10.60
C VAL A 70 9.94 3.04 11.52
N ARG A 71 10.37 1.82 11.20
CA ARG A 71 11.40 1.09 11.95
C ARG A 71 12.70 1.88 12.03
N THR A 72 13.20 2.34 10.88
CA THR A 72 14.45 3.11 10.80
C THR A 72 14.40 4.40 11.62
N LEU A 73 13.27 5.11 11.57
CA LEU A 73 13.07 6.35 12.35
C LEU A 73 12.98 6.07 13.86
N THR A 74 12.34 4.98 14.25
CA THR A 74 12.12 4.62 15.66
C THR A 74 13.40 4.09 16.32
N GLU A 75 14.18 3.27 15.61
CA GLU A 75 15.48 2.76 16.08
C GLU A 75 16.53 3.88 16.27
N GLY A 76 16.37 5.01 15.57
CA GLY A 76 17.25 6.17 15.67
C GLY A 76 17.00 7.09 16.87
N GLU A 77 15.81 7.06 17.49
CA GLU A 77 15.40 8.09 18.46
C GLU A 77 15.18 7.59 19.89
N ALA A 78 14.74 6.34 20.12
CA ALA A 78 14.74 5.72 21.45
C ALA A 78 14.50 4.22 21.35
N GLY A 79 15.34 3.44 22.01
CA GLY A 79 15.35 1.98 21.94
C GLY A 79 13.99 1.30 22.17
N GLY A 80 13.67 0.40 21.24
CA GLY A 80 12.84 -0.78 21.45
C GLY A 80 11.35 -0.60 21.12
N VAL A 81 10.96 -0.83 19.87
CA VAL A 81 9.58 -1.15 19.50
C VAL A 81 9.55 -2.52 18.82
N ASP A 82 8.75 -3.43 19.37
CA ASP A 82 8.50 -4.77 18.82
C ASP A 82 7.38 -4.66 17.77
N LEU A 83 7.75 -4.72 16.49
CA LEU A 83 6.81 -4.73 15.37
C LEU A 83 6.79 -6.13 14.76
N GLN A 84 5.61 -6.76 14.84
CA GLN A 84 5.35 -8.06 14.21
C GLN A 84 4.88 -7.85 12.76
N PRO A 85 5.34 -8.67 11.80
CA PRO A 85 4.85 -8.64 10.42
C PRO A 85 3.34 -8.84 10.36
N PHE A 86 2.64 -8.07 9.53
CA PHE A 86 1.22 -8.29 9.28
C PHE A 86 1.02 -9.58 8.46
N VAL A 87 0.41 -10.59 9.08
CA VAL A 87 -0.01 -11.81 8.38
C VAL A 87 -1.47 -11.67 8.03
N ALA A 88 -1.79 -11.58 6.73
CA ALA A 88 -3.17 -11.59 6.28
C ALA A 88 -3.85 -12.89 6.73
N PRO A 89 -5.08 -12.82 7.29
CA PRO A 89 -5.81 -14.03 7.66
C PRO A 89 -5.98 -14.92 6.42
N PRO A 90 -5.92 -16.25 6.57
CA PRO A 90 -6.16 -17.16 5.46
C PRO A 90 -7.54 -16.84 4.87
N ALA A 91 -7.63 -16.71 3.55
CA ALA A 91 -8.91 -16.59 2.87
C ALA A 91 -9.77 -17.77 3.33
N GLU A 92 -10.89 -17.48 3.99
CA GLU A 92 -11.80 -18.52 4.42
C GLU A 92 -12.28 -19.23 3.15
N ASP A 93 -11.85 -20.49 3.00
CA ASP A 93 -12.37 -21.41 2.00
C ASP A 93 -13.85 -21.58 2.33
N ASP A 94 -14.71 -20.84 1.63
CA ASP A 94 -16.15 -21.01 1.63
C ASP A 94 -16.46 -22.30 0.83
N GLY A 95 -15.93 -23.41 1.35
CA GLY A 95 -16.13 -24.76 0.88
C GLY A 95 -17.52 -25.22 1.32
N GLU A 96 -18.54 -24.69 0.65
CA GLU A 96 -19.90 -25.16 0.79
C GLU A 96 -19.96 -26.62 0.28
N ARG A 97 -20.46 -27.50 1.15
CA ARG A 97 -20.46 -28.96 1.00
C ARG A 97 -21.29 -29.46 -0.18
#